data_AF-A0A659UKI3-F1
#
_entry.id   AF-A0A659UKI3-F1
#
_cell.length_a   1.000
_cell.length_b   1.000
_cell.length_c   1.000
_cell.angle_alpha   90.00
_cell.angle_beta   90.00
_cell.angle_gamma   90.00
#
_symmetry.space_group_name_H-M   'P 1'
#
loop_
_entity.id
_entity.type
_entity.pdbx_description
1 polymer ?
#
loop_
_entity_poly.entity_id
_entity_poly.type
_entity_poly.pdbx_seq_one_letter_code
_entity_poly.pdbx_strand_id
1 'polypeptide(L)'
;AAWMISKAAKRPGKVALFVGSHRFHGHELREIGFRSFFREQAPDFTLLETLVNLEANQITQDTLLDLLGRHPDLVGCYVAGGGMEGAVAALRQAKPAEMPAVVCNEISAVSRSALADGVLTMVISTPLAALCRELLDLMAHAIETGAANALGQTFL
;
A
#
# COMPACT_ATOMS: atom_id res chain seq x y z
N ALA A 1 -5.36 1.94 -4.57
CA ALA A 1 -4.48 0.78 -4.82
C ALA A 1 -5.15 -0.28 -5.69
N ALA A 2 -6.27 -0.89 -5.28
CA ALA A 2 -6.93 -1.98 -6.01
C ALA A 2 -7.26 -1.64 -7.48
N TRP A 3 -7.87 -0.47 -7.72
CA TRP A 3 -8.15 0.03 -9.06
C TRP A 3 -6.90 0.14 -9.95
N MET A 4 -5.78 0.61 -9.39
CA MET A 4 -4.54 0.72 -10.14
C MET A 4 -4.01 -0.66 -10.53
N ILE A 5 -4.06 -1.63 -9.61
CA ILE A 5 -3.66 -3.02 -9.88
C ILE A 5 -4.54 -3.62 -10.99
N SER A 6 -5.86 -3.43 -10.93
CA SER A 6 -6.76 -3.98 -11.96
C SER A 6 -6.57 -3.35 -13.34
N LYS A 7 -6.02 -2.13 -13.42
CA LYS A 7 -5.68 -1.47 -14.69
C LYS A 7 -4.28 -1.79 -15.20
N ALA A 8 -3.31 -1.98 -14.32
CA ALA A 8 -1.92 -2.23 -14.70
C ALA A 8 -1.60 -3.71 -14.93
N ALA A 9 -2.30 -4.63 -14.26
CA ALA A 9 -2.14 -6.05 -14.50
C ALA A 9 -2.55 -6.39 -15.94
N LYS A 10 -1.68 -7.11 -16.67
CA LYS A 10 -1.95 -7.50 -18.08
C LYS A 10 -3.15 -8.43 -18.23
N ARG A 11 -3.49 -9.16 -17.17
CA ARG A 11 -4.59 -10.13 -17.09
C ARG A 11 -5.05 -10.27 -15.63
N PRO A 12 -6.29 -10.75 -15.40
CA PRO A 12 -6.70 -11.19 -14.08
C PRO A 12 -5.82 -12.32 -13.54
N GLY A 13 -5.69 -12.37 -12.22
CA GLY A 13 -4.85 -13.33 -11.52
C GLY A 13 -4.87 -13.10 -10.01
N LYS A 14 -3.88 -13.65 -9.31
CA LYS A 14 -3.78 -13.52 -7.85
C LYS A 14 -3.23 -12.17 -7.46
N VAL A 15 -3.78 -11.61 -6.38
CA VAL A 15 -3.33 -10.34 -5.79
C VAL A 15 -3.01 -10.58 -4.32
N ALA A 16 -1.82 -10.14 -3.88
CA ALA A 16 -1.42 -10.16 -2.48
C ALA A 16 -1.67 -8.80 -1.81
N LEU A 17 -1.99 -8.82 -0.53
CA LEU A 17 -2.16 -7.65 0.32
C LEU A 17 -1.36 -7.84 1.62
N PHE A 18 -0.46 -6.90 1.91
CA PHE A 18 0.29 -6.84 3.16
C PHE A 18 -0.19 -5.70 4.05
N VAL A 19 -0.30 -5.97 5.35
CA VAL A 19 -0.55 -4.98 6.40
C VAL A 19 0.43 -5.19 7.56
N GLY A 20 0.87 -4.12 8.22
CA GLY A 20 1.67 -4.24 9.45
C GLY A 20 1.00 -4.99 10.57
N SER A 21 -0.24 -4.61 10.88
CA SER A 21 -1.01 -5.19 11.96
C SER A 21 -2.49 -4.89 11.75
N HIS A 22 -3.37 -5.83 12.11
CA HIS A 22 -4.81 -5.58 12.19
C HIS A 22 -5.18 -4.58 13.30
N ARG A 23 -4.23 -4.20 14.17
CA ARG A 23 -4.45 -3.20 15.22
C ARG A 23 -4.37 -1.76 14.69
N PHE A 24 -3.84 -1.57 13.48
CA PHE A 24 -3.73 -0.24 12.90
C PHE A 24 -5.00 0.07 12.11
N HIS A 25 -5.83 0.95 12.67
CA HIS A 25 -7.11 1.30 12.07
C HIS A 25 -6.97 1.79 10.62
N GLY A 26 -5.95 2.59 10.32
CA GLY A 26 -5.70 3.03 8.94
C GLY A 26 -5.32 1.90 7.98
N HIS A 27 -4.79 0.77 8.47
CA HIS A 27 -4.45 -0.40 7.64
C HIS A 27 -5.71 -1.23 7.39
N GLU A 28 -6.53 -1.41 8.43
CA GLU A 28 -7.83 -2.05 8.35
C GLU A 28 -8.76 -1.34 7.34
N LEU A 29 -8.87 -0.01 7.41
CA LEU A 29 -9.67 0.76 6.45
C LEU A 29 -9.17 0.60 5.01
N ARG A 30 -7.84 0.59 4.81
CA ARG A 30 -7.23 0.35 3.50
C ARG A 30 -7.51 -1.06 2.99
N GLU A 31 -7.43 -2.07 3.85
CA GLU A 31 -7.77 -3.45 3.52
C GLU A 31 -9.24 -3.60 3.12
N ILE A 32 -10.16 -3.05 3.92
CA ILE A 32 -11.60 -3.11 3.67
C ILE A 32 -11.91 -2.53 2.28
N GLY A 33 -11.43 -1.32 2.00
CA GLY A 33 -11.64 -0.68 0.70
C GLY A 33 -11.01 -1.47 -0.46
N PHE A 34 -9.82 -2.03 -0.25
CA PHE A 34 -9.13 -2.84 -1.25
C PHE A 34 -9.91 -4.13 -1.58
N ARG A 35 -10.40 -4.84 -0.56
CA ARG A 35 -11.22 -6.05 -0.69
C ARG A 35 -12.57 -5.75 -1.34
N SER A 36 -13.24 -4.67 -0.92
CA SER A 36 -14.53 -4.25 -1.48
C SER A 36 -14.43 -4.01 -2.98
N PHE A 37 -13.37 -3.30 -3.41
CA PHE A 37 -13.16 -3.00 -4.82
C PHE A 37 -13.03 -4.27 -5.67
N PHE A 38 -12.20 -5.24 -5.29
CA PHE A 38 -12.04 -6.45 -6.09
C PHE A 38 -13.33 -7.28 -6.14
N ARG A 39 -14.05 -7.38 -5.02
CA ARG A 39 -15.34 -8.07 -4.98
C ARG A 39 -16.38 -7.46 -5.91
N GLU A 40 -16.44 -6.12 -6.00
CA GLU A 40 -17.52 -5.41 -6.70
C GLU A 40 -17.17 -5.04 -8.14
N GLN A 41 -15.91 -4.67 -8.40
CA GLN A 41 -15.50 -4.01 -9.64
C GLN A 41 -14.48 -4.82 -10.46
N ALA A 42 -13.85 -5.83 -9.87
CA ALA A 42 -12.85 -6.65 -10.54
C ALA A 42 -12.90 -8.12 -10.08
N PRO A 43 -14.07 -8.79 -10.17
CA PRO A 43 -14.30 -10.12 -9.59
C PRO A 43 -13.48 -11.24 -10.24
N ASP A 44 -12.92 -11.01 -11.43
CA ASP A 44 -12.04 -11.98 -12.11
C ASP A 44 -10.66 -12.12 -11.44
N PHE A 45 -10.29 -11.20 -10.55
CA PHE A 45 -9.08 -11.30 -9.75
C PHE A 45 -9.32 -12.11 -8.48
N THR A 46 -8.33 -12.91 -8.09
CA THR A 46 -8.37 -13.65 -6.83
C THR A 46 -7.53 -12.95 -5.78
N LEU A 47 -8.17 -12.31 -4.81
CA LEU A 47 -7.48 -11.70 -3.69
C LEU A 47 -7.13 -12.76 -2.65
N LEU A 48 -5.83 -12.90 -2.36
CA LEU A 48 -5.34 -13.83 -1.34
C LEU A 48 -5.72 -13.35 0.08
N GLU A 49 -5.53 -14.23 1.05
CA GLU A 49 -5.65 -13.85 2.47
C GLU A 49 -4.65 -12.74 2.80
N THR A 50 -5.05 -11.84 3.70
CA THR A 50 -4.22 -10.70 4.08
C THR A 50 -3.01 -11.18 4.87
N LEU A 51 -1.84 -10.68 4.50
CA LEU A 51 -0.57 -11.07 5.09
C LEU A 51 -0.13 -10.01 6.08
N VAL A 52 0.13 -10.43 7.32
CA VAL A 52 0.64 -9.55 8.37
C VAL A 52 2.17 -9.55 8.32
N ASN A 53 2.79 -8.41 8.04
CA ASN A 53 4.24 -8.29 7.91
C ASN A 53 4.93 -7.60 9.10
N LEU A 54 4.19 -7.14 10.10
CA LEU A 54 4.72 -6.43 11.27
C LEU A 54 5.55 -5.19 10.91
N GLU A 55 5.26 -4.55 9.77
CA GLU A 55 6.03 -3.43 9.22
C GLU A 55 7.51 -3.78 8.92
N ALA A 56 7.84 -5.08 8.88
CA ALA A 56 9.21 -5.56 8.77
C ALA A 56 9.59 -5.90 7.34
N ASN A 57 10.70 -5.32 6.88
CA ASN A 57 11.25 -5.55 5.54
C ASN A 57 11.60 -7.01 5.30
N GLN A 58 12.30 -7.67 6.23
CA GLN A 58 12.71 -9.06 6.07
C GLN A 58 11.50 -10.00 5.91
N ILE A 59 10.48 -9.84 6.77
CA ILE A 59 9.26 -10.64 6.70
C ILE A 59 8.55 -10.43 5.36
N THR A 60 8.48 -9.19 4.89
CA THR A 60 7.86 -8.87 3.60
C THR A 60 8.63 -9.48 2.43
N GLN A 61 9.96 -9.43 2.47
CA GLN A 61 10.81 -10.01 1.44
C GLN A 61 10.61 -11.53 1.34
N ASP A 62 10.76 -12.23 2.46
CA ASP A 62 10.66 -13.69 2.49
C ASP A 62 9.28 -14.17 2.06
N THR A 63 8.22 -13.51 2.52
CA THR A 63 6.84 -13.84 2.16
C THR A 63 6.56 -13.58 0.68
N LEU A 64 7.05 -12.47 0.11
CA LEU A 64 6.82 -12.17 -1.30
C LEU A 64 7.60 -13.10 -2.22
N LEU A 65 8.83 -13.49 -1.87
CA LEU A 65 9.59 -14.50 -2.60
C LEU A 65 8.85 -15.86 -2.62
N ASP A 66 8.34 -16.28 -1.47
CA ASP A 66 7.55 -17.50 -1.35
C ASP A 66 6.25 -17.44 -2.18
N LEU A 67 5.52 -16.31 -2.14
CA LEU A 67 4.34 -16.11 -2.98
C LEU A 67 4.66 -16.16 -4.47
N LEU A 68 5.74 -15.52 -4.92
CA LEU A 68 6.16 -15.53 -6.33
C LEU A 68 6.51 -16.95 -6.79
N GLY A 69 7.10 -17.79 -5.92
CA GLY A 69 7.37 -19.19 -6.21
C GLY A 69 6.12 -20.07 -6.24
N ARG A 70 5.18 -19.86 -5.30
CA ARG A 70 3.95 -20.67 -5.19
C ARG A 70 2.85 -20.26 -6.18
N HIS A 71 2.86 -19.02 -6.65
CA HIS A 71 1.81 -18.44 -7.48
C HIS A 71 2.42 -17.77 -8.72
N PRO A 72 2.71 -18.54 -9.79
CA PRO A 72 3.14 -17.99 -11.08
C PRO A 72 2.10 -17.05 -11.71
N ASP A 73 0.85 -17.08 -11.24
CA ASP A 73 -0.25 -16.21 -11.61
C ASP A 73 -0.44 -15.02 -10.64
N LEU A 74 0.54 -14.72 -9.79
CA LEU A 74 0.55 -13.49 -8.98
C LEU A 74 0.77 -12.27 -9.89
N VAL A 75 -0.28 -11.49 -10.08
CA VAL A 75 -0.29 -10.33 -10.99
C VAL A 75 -0.33 -8.99 -10.25
N GLY A 76 -0.54 -9.00 -8.94
CA GLY A 76 -0.61 -7.77 -8.15
C GLY A 76 -0.14 -7.94 -6.71
N CYS A 77 0.40 -6.86 -6.15
CA CYS A 77 0.81 -6.79 -4.75
C CYS A 77 0.54 -5.39 -4.21
N TYR A 78 -0.10 -5.29 -3.04
CA TYR A 78 -0.24 -4.04 -2.32
C TYR A 78 0.40 -4.15 -0.93
N VAL A 79 1.40 -3.30 -0.67
CA VAL A 79 1.99 -3.14 0.67
C VAL A 79 1.31 -1.94 1.34
N ALA A 80 0.26 -2.21 2.12
CA ALA A 80 -0.60 -1.21 2.76
C ALA A 80 -0.04 -0.75 4.11
N GLY A 81 1.23 -0.33 4.13
CA GLY A 81 2.00 -0.02 5.33
C GLY A 81 3.49 -0.03 5.04
N GLY A 82 4.28 -0.28 6.07
CA GLY A 82 5.72 -0.52 5.99
C GLY A 82 6.06 -1.91 5.46
N GLY A 83 7.36 -2.19 5.30
CA GLY A 83 7.86 -3.42 4.69
C GLY A 83 8.11 -3.32 3.18
N MET A 84 7.83 -2.16 2.57
CA MET A 84 7.92 -1.99 1.12
C MET A 84 9.33 -2.18 0.56
N GLU A 85 10.39 -1.84 1.31
CA GLU A 85 11.77 -2.07 0.88
C GLU A 85 12.04 -3.57 0.74
N GLY A 86 11.44 -4.39 1.62
CA GLY A 86 11.45 -5.85 1.52
C GLY A 86 10.76 -6.35 0.25
N ALA A 87 9.61 -5.78 -0.10
CA ALA A 87 8.92 -6.12 -1.35
C ALA A 87 9.76 -5.77 -2.59
N VAL A 88 10.38 -4.58 -2.61
CA VAL A 88 11.29 -4.18 -3.69
C VAL A 88 12.49 -5.12 -3.78
N ALA A 89 13.09 -5.49 -2.65
CA ALA A 89 14.21 -6.43 -2.59
C ALA A 89 13.82 -7.81 -3.14
N ALA A 90 12.67 -8.36 -2.73
CA ALA A 90 12.14 -9.62 -3.24
C ALA A 90 11.95 -9.61 -4.76
N LEU A 91 11.35 -8.54 -5.30
CA LEU A 91 11.10 -8.43 -6.74
C LEU A 91 12.39 -8.32 -7.55
N ARG A 92 13.35 -7.51 -7.06
CA ARG A 92 14.67 -7.37 -7.70
C ARG A 92 15.48 -8.68 -7.63
N GLN A 93 15.29 -9.47 -6.59
CA GLN A 93 15.92 -10.78 -6.43
C GLN A 93 15.29 -11.85 -7.32
N ALA A 94 13.95 -11.96 -7.29
CA ALA A 94 13.22 -12.99 -8.03
C ALA A 94 13.24 -12.75 -9.55
N LYS A 95 13.25 -11.48 -9.98
CA LYS A 95 13.19 -11.08 -11.41
C LYS A 95 12.15 -11.89 -12.19
N PRO A 96 10.87 -11.84 -11.78
CA PRO A 96 9.84 -12.63 -12.45
C PRO A 96 9.75 -12.24 -13.93
N ALA A 97 9.47 -13.22 -14.79
CA ALA A 97 9.35 -13.01 -16.23
C ALA A 97 8.29 -11.95 -16.58
N GLU A 98 7.22 -11.89 -15.78
CA GLU A 98 6.25 -10.81 -15.81
C GLU A 98 6.21 -10.13 -14.44
N MET A 99 6.51 -8.83 -14.41
CA MET A 99 6.43 -8.04 -13.19
C MET A 99 4.98 -7.84 -12.76
N PRO A 100 4.59 -8.18 -11.51
CA PRO A 100 3.26 -7.88 -11.00
C PRO A 100 3.07 -6.37 -10.86
N ALA A 101 1.82 -5.90 -10.89
CA ALA A 101 1.49 -4.52 -10.57
C ALA A 101 1.63 -4.30 -9.05
N VAL A 102 2.58 -3.46 -8.64
CA VAL A 102 2.91 -3.25 -7.22
C VAL A 102 2.57 -1.84 -6.78
N VAL A 103 1.78 -1.74 -5.71
CA VAL A 103 1.44 -0.49 -5.05
C VAL A 103 2.00 -0.52 -3.63
N CYS A 104 2.50 0.61 -3.13
CA CYS A 104 2.86 0.73 -1.72
C CYS A 104 2.53 2.12 -1.16
N ASN A 105 2.66 2.25 0.15
CA ASN A 105 2.60 3.53 0.85
C ASN A 105 3.99 4.12 1.08
N GLU A 106 4.01 5.44 1.02
CA GLU A 106 5.10 6.40 1.22
C GLU A 106 6.23 6.39 0.18
N ILE A 107 6.60 7.61 -0.20
CA ILE A 107 7.71 7.87 -1.10
C ILE A 107 9.00 8.01 -0.28
N SER A 108 9.85 6.99 -0.36
CA SER A 108 11.20 6.97 0.18
C SER A 108 12.22 7.04 -0.97
N ALA A 109 13.51 7.14 -0.66
CA ALA A 109 14.55 7.02 -1.67
C ALA A 109 14.46 5.67 -2.43
N VAL A 110 14.08 4.59 -1.71
CA VAL A 110 13.95 3.25 -2.28
C VAL A 110 12.72 3.15 -3.18
N SER A 111 11.53 3.57 -2.73
CA SER A 111 10.34 3.51 -3.60
C SER A 111 10.42 4.46 -4.78
N ARG A 112 11.08 5.61 -4.64
CA ARG A 112 11.37 6.51 -5.77
C ARG A 112 12.24 5.85 -6.84
N SER A 113 13.33 5.20 -6.44
CA SER A 113 14.18 4.44 -7.39
C SER A 113 13.40 3.27 -8.00
N ALA A 114 12.65 2.53 -7.19
CA ALA A 114 11.89 1.39 -7.67
C ALA A 114 10.76 1.79 -8.65
N LEU A 115 10.15 2.97 -8.49
CA LEU A 115 9.24 3.54 -9.49
C LEU A 115 9.98 3.87 -10.79
N ALA A 116 11.14 4.52 -10.71
CA ALA A 116 11.94 4.87 -11.89
C ALA A 116 12.39 3.62 -12.68
N ASP A 117 12.68 2.53 -11.96
CA ASP A 117 13.08 1.24 -12.54
C ASP A 117 11.89 0.37 -13.01
N GLY A 118 10.64 0.83 -12.81
CA GLY A 118 9.44 0.06 -13.14
C GLY A 118 9.19 -1.16 -12.24
N VAL A 119 9.87 -1.26 -11.10
CA VAL A 119 9.64 -2.31 -10.09
C VAL A 119 8.35 -2.07 -9.32
N LEU A 120 8.06 -0.80 -9.02
CA LEU A 120 6.77 -0.37 -8.47
C LEU A 120 5.92 0.27 -9.57
N THR A 121 4.61 0.08 -9.48
CA THR A 121 3.63 0.67 -10.39
C THR A 121 3.12 2.01 -9.88
N MET A 122 2.88 2.13 -8.56
CA MET A 122 2.36 3.34 -7.96
C MET A 122 2.78 3.44 -6.49
N VAL A 123 3.04 4.66 -6.02
CA VAL A 123 3.24 4.97 -4.61
C VAL A 123 2.17 5.95 -4.17
N ILE A 124 1.50 5.65 -3.05
CA ILE A 124 0.57 6.57 -2.40
C ILE A 124 1.36 7.31 -1.32
N SER A 125 1.60 8.60 -1.53
CA SER A 125 2.36 9.44 -0.59
C SER A 125 1.41 10.23 0.29
N THR A 126 1.64 10.20 1.59
CA THR A 126 0.95 11.09 2.52
C THR A 126 1.54 12.51 2.40
N PRO A 127 0.73 13.57 2.23
CA PRO A 127 1.22 14.94 2.15
C PRO A 127 1.54 15.48 3.55
N LEU A 128 2.50 14.84 4.22
CA LEU A 128 2.79 15.01 5.64
C LEU A 128 3.05 16.48 6.02
N ALA A 129 3.79 17.22 5.20
CA ALA A 129 4.10 18.62 5.49
C ALA A 129 2.84 19.51 5.51
N ALA A 130 1.87 19.25 4.62
CA ALA A 130 0.60 20.00 4.62
C ALA A 130 -0.25 19.63 5.83
N LEU A 131 -0.39 18.33 6.11
CA LEU A 131 -1.13 17.82 7.26
C LEU A 131 -0.56 18.30 8.59
N CYS A 132 0.77 18.33 8.75
CA CYS A 132 1.40 18.83 9.97
C CYS A 132 1.17 20.33 10.18
N ARG A 133 1.22 21.14 9.12
CA ARG A 133 0.92 22.58 9.23
C ARG A 133 -0.52 22.80 9.67
N GLU A 134 -1.46 22.15 8.99
CA GLU A 134 -2.87 22.27 9.32
C GLU A 134 -3.19 21.78 10.73
N LEU A 135 -2.58 20.67 11.17
CA LEU A 135 -2.69 20.19 12.54
C LEU A 135 -2.24 21.25 13.55
N LEU A 136 -1.07 21.87 13.32
CA LEU A 136 -0.54 22.90 14.22
C LEU A 136 -1.43 24.14 14.25
N ASP A 137 -1.94 24.58 13.11
CA ASP A 137 -2.86 25.72 13.01
C ASP A 137 -4.17 25.44 13.78
N LEU A 138 -4.73 24.23 13.63
CA LEU A 138 -5.92 23.80 14.38
C LEU A 138 -5.67 23.72 15.88
N MET A 139 -4.51 23.23 16.31
CA MET A 139 -4.13 23.18 17.72
C MET A 139 -3.99 24.59 18.31
N ALA A 140 -3.35 25.52 17.59
CA ALA A 140 -3.24 26.91 18.02
C ALA A 140 -4.63 27.57 18.14
N HIS A 141 -5.48 27.39 17.12
CA HIS A 141 -6.84 27.93 17.14
C HIS A 141 -7.66 27.38 18.31
N ALA A 142 -7.59 26.07 18.59
CA ALA A 142 -8.32 25.45 19.69
C ALA A 142 -7.91 25.99 21.07
N ILE A 143 -6.64 26.38 21.24
CA ILE A 143 -6.14 27.03 22.46
C ILE A 143 -6.67 28.46 22.58
N GLU A 144 -6.71 29.21 21.47
CA GLU A 144 -7.13 30.62 21.46
C GLU A 144 -8.65 30.82 21.55
N THR A 145 -9.44 29.99 20.87
CA THR A 145 -10.88 30.21 20.64
C THR A 145 -11.77 29.10 21.21
N GLY A 146 -11.18 28.05 21.79
CA GLY A 146 -11.87 26.89 22.37
C GLY A 146 -12.16 25.78 21.36
N ALA A 147 -12.04 24.53 21.80
CA ALA A 147 -12.10 23.33 20.94
C ALA A 147 -13.42 23.13 20.16
N ALA A 148 -14.54 23.70 20.63
CA ALA A 148 -15.84 23.58 19.95
C ALA A 148 -15.89 24.32 18.60
N ASN A 149 -14.93 25.22 18.34
CA ASN A 149 -14.85 26.02 17.11
C ASN A 149 -13.84 25.48 16.08
N ALA A 150 -13.17 24.36 16.38
CA ALA A 150 -12.15 23.77 15.51
C ALA A 150 -12.71 22.55 14.75
N LEU A 151 -13.63 22.76 13.81
CA LEU A 151 -14.01 21.73 12.85
C LEU A 151 -12.96 21.67 11.74
N GLY A 152 -12.02 20.72 11.82
CA GLY A 152 -11.03 20.46 10.78
C GLY A 152 -11.28 19.10 10.12
N GLN A 153 -11.70 19.10 8.85
CA GLN A 153 -11.62 17.94 7.96
C GLN A 153 -10.85 18.32 6.71
N THR A 154 -9.71 17.65 6.49
CA THR A 154 -8.90 17.81 5.30
C THR A 154 -9.28 16.76 4.27
N PHE A 155 -9.74 17.19 3.09
CA PHE A 155 -9.90 16.32 1.93
C PHE A 155 -8.69 16.52 1.00
N LEU A 156 -7.95 15.43 0.74
CA LEU A 156 -6.74 15.39 -0.08
C LEU A 156 -6.99 14.74 -1.43
#